data_AF-A0A956Z598-F1
#
_entry.id   AF-A0A956Z598-F1
#
_cell.length_a   1.000
_cell.length_b   1.000
_cell.length_c   1.000
_cell.angle_alpha   90.00
_cell.angle_beta   90.00
_cell.angle_gamma   90.00
#
_symmetry.space_group_name_H-M   'P 1'
#
loop_
_entity.id
_entity.type
_entity.pdbx_description
1 polymer ?
#
loop_
_entity_poly.entity_id
_entity_poly.type
_entity_poly.pdbx_seq_one_letter_code
_entity_poly.pdbx_strand_id
1 'polypeptide(L)' 'MQVTRQTTVQDAIHMSEEAAAIFEKHGVCVEYECPEAILDFPIEDCQDMCHIDDVDALVEDLNKLFDN' A
#
# COMPACT_ATOMS: atom_id res chain seq x y z
N MET A 1 13.67 -4.55 4.38
CA MET A 1 12.56 -4.94 5.29
C MET A 1 11.41 -5.39 4.39
N GLN A 2 10.72 -6.52 4.64
CA GLN A 2 9.85 -7.12 3.61
C GLN A 2 8.37 -6.77 3.82
N VAL A 3 7.74 -6.13 2.83
CA VAL A 3 6.30 -5.91 2.79
C VAL A 3 5.62 -7.17 2.26
N THR A 4 4.50 -7.53 2.87
CA THR A 4 3.67 -8.67 2.46
C THR A 4 2.23 -8.20 2.27
N ARG A 5 1.38 -9.05 1.69
CA ARG A 5 -0.05 -8.76 1.54
C ARG A 5 -0.78 -8.53 2.87
N GLN A 6 -0.26 -9.09 3.96
CA GLN A 6 -0.78 -8.91 5.33
C GLN A 6 -0.21 -7.69 6.04
N THR A 7 0.80 -7.03 5.47
CA THR A 7 1.27 -5.75 5.99
C THR A 7 0.13 -4.74 5.84
N THR A 8 -0.11 -3.96 6.89
CA THR A 8 -1.14 -2.93 6.84
C THR A 8 -0.69 -1.77 5.96
N VAL A 9 -1.66 -1.04 5.39
CA VAL A 9 -1.35 0.18 4.62
C VAL A 9 -0.58 1.18 5.49
N GLN A 10 -0.96 1.31 6.76
CA GLN A 10 -0.27 2.16 7.72
C GLN A 10 1.18 1.75 7.94
N ASP A 11 1.45 0.46 8.15
CA ASP A 11 2.81 -0.02 8.35
C ASP A 11 3.69 0.25 7.14
N ALA A 12 3.17 0.02 5.93
CA ALA A 12 3.91 0.31 4.69
C ALA A 12 4.25 1.81 4.57
N ILE A 13 3.32 2.71 4.93
CA ILE A 13 3.54 4.17 4.91
C ILE A 13 4.49 4.62 6.02
N HIS A 14 4.38 4.06 7.22
CA HIS A 14 5.32 4.35 8.31
C HIS A 14 6.75 3.88 8.01
N MET A 15 6.92 2.86 7.16
CA MET A 15 8.24 2.41 6.74
C MET A 15 8.92 3.40 5.78
N SER A 16 8.16 4.10 4.93
CA SER A 16 8.66 5.21 4.11
C SER A 16 7.51 6.10 3.63
N GLU A 17 7.69 7.42 3.74
CA GLU A 17 6.76 8.41 3.19
C GLU A 17 6.58 8.25 1.66
N GLU A 18 7.57 7.68 0.96
CA GLU A 18 7.50 7.39 -0.48
C GLU A 18 6.54 6.23 -0.81
N ALA A 19 6.19 5.38 0.16
CA ALA A 19 5.25 4.28 -0.06
C ALA A 19 3.87 4.79 -0.47
N ALA A 20 3.43 5.95 0.07
CA ALA A 20 2.16 6.58 -0.31
C ALA A 20 2.08 6.88 -1.82
N ALA A 21 3.20 7.33 -2.42
CA ALA A 21 3.28 7.57 -3.86
C ALA A 21 3.21 6.28 -4.68
N ILE A 22 3.69 5.16 -4.14
CA ILE A 22 3.55 3.84 -4.77
C ILE A 22 2.08 3.40 -4.74
N PHE A 23 1.37 3.54 -3.61
CA PHE A 23 -0.06 3.27 -3.56
C PHE A 23 -0.85 4.10 -4.59
N GLU A 24 -0.53 5.39 -4.74
CA GLU A 24 -1.18 6.26 -5.71
C GLU A 24 -0.96 5.80 -7.15
N LYS A 25 0.27 5.37 -7.49
CA LYS A 25 0.61 4.81 -8.80
C LYS A 25 -0.22 3.55 -9.13
N HIS A 26 -0.60 2.79 -8.11
CA HIS A 26 -1.41 1.57 -8.24
C HIS A 26 -2.93 1.83 -8.10
N GLY A 27 -3.36 3.10 -8.07
CA GLY A 27 -4.76 3.48 -8.11
C GLY A 27 -5.37 3.82 -6.75
N VAL A 28 -4.54 3.98 -5.70
CA VAL A 28 -5.01 4.33 -4.35
C VAL A 28 -4.36 5.60 -3.84
N CYS A 29 -5.12 6.68 -3.82
CA CYS A 29 -4.68 7.91 -3.21
C CYS A 29 -4.94 7.84 -1.68
N VAL A 30 -3.95 7.36 -0.92
CA VAL A 30 -4.12 7.14 0.53
C VAL A 30 -4.44 8.45 1.27
N GLU A 31 -3.91 9.58 0.83
CA GLU A 31 -4.15 10.89 1.47
C GLU A 31 -5.58 11.43 1.28
N TYR A 32 -6.28 11.03 0.21
CA TYR A 32 -7.57 11.62 -0.16
C TYR A 32 -8.73 10.62 -0.16
N GLU A 33 -8.48 9.36 -0.46
CA GLU A 33 -9.51 8.34 -0.71
C GLU A 33 -9.55 7.25 0.36
N CYS A 34 -8.53 7.15 1.21
CA CYS A 34 -8.53 6.20 2.32
C CYS A 34 -9.00 6.89 3.61
N PRO A 35 -10.24 6.63 4.10
CA PRO A 35 -10.58 6.98 5.48
C PRO A 35 -9.59 6.30 6.43
N GLU A 36 -9.34 6.88 7.61
CA GLU A 36 -8.43 6.33 8.63
C GLU A 36 -8.66 4.83 8.90
N ALA A 37 -9.88 4.34 8.69
CA ALA A 37 -10.21 2.93 8.76
C ALA A 37 -9.37 2.04 7.83
N ILE A 38 -9.08 2.45 6.58
CA ILE A 38 -8.31 1.63 5.59
C ILE A 38 -6.84 1.48 5.98
N LEU A 39 -6.30 2.40 6.79
CA LEU A 39 -4.90 2.35 7.22
C LEU A 39 -4.59 1.09 8.02
N ASP A 40 -5.55 0.61 8.82
CA ASP A 40 -5.44 -0.61 9.62
C ASP A 40 -5.74 -1.90 8.82
N PHE A 41 -6.13 -1.80 7.55
CA PHE A 41 -6.40 -2.99 6.73
C PHE A 41 -5.13 -3.55 6.09
N PRO A 42 -5.07 -4.88 5.92
CA PRO A 42 -4.12 -5.55 5.05
C PRO A 42 -4.13 -4.98 3.62
N ILE A 43 -2.96 -4.93 2.98
CA ILE A 43 -2.82 -4.54 1.57
C ILE A 43 -3.68 -5.43 0.64
N GLU A 44 -3.91 -6.70 0.97
CA GLU A 44 -4.81 -7.57 0.17
C GLU A 44 -6.26 -7.06 0.10
N ASP A 45 -6.77 -6.47 1.18
CA ASP A 45 -8.15 -5.97 1.22
C ASP A 45 -8.31 -4.68 0.40
N CYS A 46 -7.21 -3.99 0.07
CA CYS A 46 -7.24 -2.82 -0.80
C CYS A 46 -7.66 -3.16 -2.24
N GLN A 47 -7.59 -4.43 -2.66
CA GLN A 47 -8.11 -4.86 -3.97
C GLN A 47 -9.63 -4.75 -4.04
N ASP A 48 -10.32 -5.09 -2.96
CA ASP A 48 -11.78 -5.09 -2.89
C ASP A 48 -12.34 -3.73 -2.48
N MET A 49 -11.57 -2.97 -1.70
CA MET A 49 -11.99 -1.68 -1.13
C MET A 49 -11.54 -0.47 -1.95
N CYS A 50 -10.56 -0.65 -2.85
CA CYS A 50 -10.00 0.43 -3.64
C CYS A 50 -9.81 0.04 -5.10
N HIS A 51 -9.33 0.97 -5.91
CA HIS A 51 -9.13 0.79 -7.35
C HIS A 51 -7.79 0.08 -7.67
N ILE A 52 -7.33 -0.83 -6.81
CA ILE A 52 -6.11 -1.61 -7.05
C ILE A 52 -6.44 -2.82 -7.90
N ASP A 53 -6.02 -2.78 -9.16
CA ASP A 53 -6.18 -3.92 -10.07
C ASP A 53 -5.13 -5.02 -9.84
N ASP A 54 -3.95 -4.69 -9.30
CA ASP A 54 -2.83 -5.63 -9.13
C ASP A 54 -2.07 -5.43 -7.80
N VAL A 55 -2.50 -6.15 -6.76
CA VAL A 55 -1.86 -6.14 -5.43
C VAL A 55 -0.45 -6.73 -5.45
N ASP A 56 -0.20 -7.72 -6.31
CA ASP A 56 1.12 -8.33 -6.40
C ASP A 56 2.16 -7.32 -6.91
N ALA A 57 1.80 -6.57 -7.96
CA ALA A 57 2.64 -5.51 -8.48
C ALA A 57 2.88 -4.39 -7.44
N LEU A 58 1.86 -4.05 -6.64
CA LEU A 58 2.00 -3.11 -5.53
C LEU A 58 3.02 -3.61 -4.50
N VAL A 59 2.88 -4.84 -4.02
CA VAL A 59 3.79 -5.42 -3.02
C VAL A 59 5.21 -5.54 -3.57
N GLU A 60 5.38 -5.88 -4.85
CA GLU A 60 6.70 -5.90 -5.49
C GLU A 60 7.34 -4.50 -5.55
N ASP A 61 6.60 -3.48 -5.97
CA ASP A 61 7.13 -2.10 -6.03
C ASP A 61 7.43 -1.55 -4.63
N LEU A 62 6.60 -1.84 -3.63
CA LEU A 62 6.88 -1.51 -2.22
C LEU A 62 8.17 -2.21 -1.74
N ASN A 63 8.35 -3.50 -2.02
CA ASN A 63 9.58 -4.19 -1.63
C ASN A 63 10.82 -3.63 -2.35
N LYS A 64 10.72 -3.22 -3.61
CA LYS A 64 11.83 -2.53 -4.32
C LYS A 64 12.22 -1.22 -3.65
N LEU A 65 11.27 -0.49 -3.09
CA LEU A 65 11.54 0.73 -2.32
C LEU A 65 12.34 0.43 -1.04
N PHE A 66 12.07 -0.70 -0.38
CA PHE A 66 12.70 -1.08 0.89
C PHE A 66 13.95 -1.95 0.79
N ASP A 67 14.29 -2.42 -0.41
CA ASP A 67 15.51 -3.21 -0.71
C ASP A 67 16.68 -2.31 -1.17
N ASN A 68 16.43 -1.01 -1.35
CA ASN A 68 17.38 0.01 -1.81
C ASN A 68 17.86 0.91 -0.66
#